data_AF-A0AAW1GZD5-F1
#
_entry.id   AF-A0AAW1GZD5-F1
#
_cell.length_a   1.000
_cell.length_b   1.000
_cell.length_c   1.000
_cell.angle_alpha   90.00
_cell.angle_beta   90.00
_cell.angle_gamma   90.00
#
_symmetry.space_group_name_H-M   'P 1'
#
loop_
_entity.id
_entity.type
_entity.pdbx_description
1 polymer ?
#
loop_
_entity_poly.entity_id
_entity_poly.type
_entity_poly.pdbx_seq_one_letter_code
_entity_poly.pdbx_strand_id
1 'polypeptide(L)'
;MGFLAIFCADLAAALLLRATGQKLQSAYGHSLKSLGCDEAVGASDTYSCGDIAALVYLWNPLTILTCVGSSTSPIENFLVILSIYGACKRLIPLAAIGWVLATHISLYPAVLIIPLSLLIGYGPDAPSKKLFLQKSSGKAAENSADAGEPSLSFSWRPVIIFLLWTSAWSFYVLVLCGISVRQNGGIKEMFKRTFGFILTVEDLSPNIGVFWYFFAEVFDFFRNFFLLVIHMNIVFMILPLALRLKHRPCFLAFVYVAICSMLKTYPSVADSALCLGLLGLFINQLAEMHFSFVLFCGYVGVNLLSPVMHNLWIWRGTGNANFYFATAIAYAALQIIMVVDSTSAMLNHDRKLKKMCKST
;
A
#
# COMPACT_ATOMS: atom_id res chain seq x y z
N MET A 1 26.55 -13.13 1.78
CA MET A 1 26.18 -11.93 1.01
C MET A 1 24.69 -11.63 1.05
N GLY A 2 23.80 -12.62 0.87
CA GLY A 2 22.34 -12.39 0.82
C GLY A 2 21.72 -11.75 2.07
N PHE A 3 22.06 -12.24 3.27
CA PHE A 3 21.51 -11.70 4.52
C PHE A 3 21.82 -10.20 4.74
N LEU A 4 23.05 -9.76 4.44
CA LEU A 4 23.45 -8.36 4.57
C LEU A 4 22.66 -7.46 3.61
N ALA A 5 22.44 -7.91 2.37
CA ALA A 5 21.66 -7.16 1.39
C ALA A 5 20.19 -7.00 1.81
N ILE A 6 19.60 -8.06 2.38
CA ILE A 6 18.23 -8.06 2.88
C ILE A 6 18.09 -7.11 4.08
N PHE A 7 19.01 -7.19 5.04
CA PHE A 7 19.03 -6.29 6.19
C PHE A 7 19.22 -4.82 5.78
N CYS A 8 20.13 -4.54 4.84
CA CYS A 8 20.31 -3.20 4.29
C CYS A 8 19.05 -2.69 3.58
N ALA A 9 18.30 -3.56 2.88
CA ALA A 9 17.04 -3.19 2.23
C ALA A 9 15.99 -2.76 3.25
N ASP A 10 15.82 -3.48 4.37
CA ASP A 10 14.88 -3.11 5.42
C ASP A 10 15.27 -1.82 6.16
N LEU A 11 16.56 -1.61 6.41
CA LEU A 11 17.05 -0.35 6.98
C LEU A 11 16.79 0.82 6.02
N ALA A 12 17.06 0.63 4.73
CA ALA A 12 16.80 1.64 3.71
C ALA A 12 15.30 1.92 3.56
N ALA A 13 14.45 0.89 3.63
CA ALA A 13 13.00 1.01 3.63
C ALA A 13 12.50 1.85 4.81
N ALA A 14 13.00 1.59 6.02
CA ALA A 14 12.67 2.36 7.22
C ALA A 14 13.10 3.85 7.10
N LEU A 15 14.29 4.12 6.57
CA LEU A 15 14.77 5.49 6.32
C LEU A 15 13.91 6.24 5.29
N LEU A 16 13.46 5.54 4.24
CA LEU A 16 12.56 6.11 3.23
C LEU A 16 11.16 6.35 3.79
N LEU A 17 10.63 5.45 4.62
CA LEU A 17 9.37 5.65 5.36
C LEU A 17 9.44 6.91 6.22
N ARG A 18 10.52 7.08 6.99
CA ARG A 18 10.78 8.27 7.80
C ARG A 18 10.75 9.54 6.96
N ALA A 19 11.51 9.55 5.87
CA ALA A 19 11.61 10.71 4.98
C ALA A 19 10.27 11.02 4.27
N THR A 20 9.48 9.97 3.95
CA THR A 20 8.13 10.11 3.39
C THR A 20 7.19 10.76 4.39
N GLY A 21 7.17 10.29 5.64
CA GLY A 21 6.33 10.84 6.71
C GLY A 21 6.64 12.30 7.03
N GLN A 22 7.91 12.69 7.11
CA GLN A 22 8.31 14.09 7.30
C GLN A 22 7.83 15.00 6.17
N LYS A 23 7.92 14.53 4.92
CA LYS A 23 7.40 15.29 3.76
C LYS A 23 5.89 15.37 3.74
N LEU A 24 5.20 14.30 4.12
CA LEU A 24 3.74 14.29 4.23
C LEU A 24 3.26 15.26 5.32
N GLN A 25 3.88 15.21 6.51
CA GLN A 25 3.54 16.07 7.64
C GLN A 25 3.78 17.56 7.32
N SER A 26 4.94 17.90 6.75
CA SER A 26 5.23 19.29 6.36
C SER A 26 4.29 19.81 5.28
N ALA A 27 4.01 19.03 4.23
CA ALA A 27 3.04 19.41 3.20
C ALA A 27 1.64 19.59 3.77
N TYR A 28 1.23 18.69 4.66
CA TYR A 28 -0.07 18.73 5.33
C TYR A 28 -0.19 19.95 6.25
N GLY A 29 0.84 20.26 7.04
CA GLY A 29 0.89 21.45 7.90
C GLY A 29 0.83 22.76 7.10
N HIS A 30 1.56 22.86 5.99
CA HIS A 30 1.44 24.01 5.07
C HIS A 30 0.01 24.16 4.52
N SER A 31 -0.62 23.04 4.15
CA SER A 31 -2.00 23.04 3.69
C SER A 31 -2.98 23.50 4.77
N LEU A 32 -2.81 23.08 6.03
CA LEU A 32 -3.66 23.51 7.14
C LEU A 32 -3.49 25.00 7.46
N LYS A 33 -2.25 25.49 7.46
CA LYS A 33 -1.96 26.93 7.62
C LYS A 33 -2.63 27.77 6.54
N SER A 34 -2.60 27.31 5.28
CA SER A 34 -3.31 28.01 4.20
C SER A 34 -4.83 28.05 4.40
N LEU A 35 -5.39 27.04 5.05
CA LEU A 35 -6.81 26.99 5.43
C LEU A 35 -7.14 27.84 6.67
N GLY A 36 -6.14 28.25 7.47
CA GLY A 36 -6.32 29.08 8.66
C GLY A 36 -6.82 28.29 9.88
N CYS A 37 -6.54 26.99 9.92
CA CYS A 37 -7.01 26.10 10.98
C CYS A 37 -5.85 25.80 11.95
N ASP A 38 -5.45 26.81 12.73
CA ASP A 38 -4.26 26.78 13.60
C ASP A 38 -4.36 25.75 14.74
N GLU A 39 -5.56 25.51 15.28
CA GLU A 39 -5.81 24.44 16.25
C GLU A 39 -5.47 23.05 15.69
N ALA A 40 -5.79 22.81 14.41
CA ALA A 40 -5.50 21.55 13.73
C ALA A 40 -4.01 21.41 13.38
N VAL A 41 -3.28 22.52 13.24
CA VAL A 41 -1.81 22.52 13.07
C VAL A 41 -1.15 22.05 14.37
N GLY A 42 -1.55 22.59 15.52
CA GLY A 42 -1.02 22.18 16.82
C GLY A 42 -1.20 20.69 17.11
N ALA A 43 -2.38 20.13 16.80
CA ALA A 43 -2.63 18.69 16.95
C ALA A 43 -1.80 17.83 15.99
N SER A 44 -1.45 18.34 14.81
CA SER A 44 -0.64 17.63 13.82
C SER A 44 0.86 17.60 14.12
N ASP A 45 1.34 18.53 14.96
CA ASP A 45 2.74 18.64 15.38
C ASP A 45 3.06 17.77 16.61
N THR A 46 2.05 17.21 17.29
CA THR A 46 2.22 16.44 18.54
C THR A 46 3.09 15.19 18.40
N TYR A 47 3.05 14.53 17.24
CA TYR A 47 3.83 13.31 16.97
C TYR A 47 4.47 13.34 15.59
N SER A 48 5.76 12.94 15.52
CA SER A 48 6.49 12.75 14.26
C SER A 48 6.04 11.45 13.58
N CYS A 49 5.09 11.56 12.64
CA CYS A 49 4.53 10.38 11.94
C CYS A 49 5.62 9.57 11.23
N GLY A 50 6.64 10.24 10.68
CA GLY A 50 7.74 9.58 9.98
C GLY A 50 8.60 8.71 10.91
N ASP A 51 8.94 9.23 12.10
CA ASP A 51 9.75 8.47 13.05
C ASP A 51 8.98 7.26 13.59
N ILE A 52 7.68 7.44 13.89
CA ILE A 52 6.81 6.37 14.33
C ILE A 52 6.66 5.30 13.24
N ALA A 53 6.42 5.68 11.98
CA ALA A 53 6.29 4.73 10.87
C ALA A 53 7.56 3.88 10.70
N ALA A 54 8.73 4.49 10.78
CA ALA A 54 10.02 3.79 10.69
C ALA A 54 10.24 2.84 11.86
N LEU A 55 9.89 3.26 13.09
CA LEU A 55 9.96 2.41 14.28
C LEU A 55 8.99 1.23 14.18
N VAL A 56 7.74 1.48 13.79
CA VAL A 56 6.73 0.43 13.61
C VAL A 56 7.18 -0.57 12.57
N TYR A 57 7.79 -0.16 11.45
CA TYR A 57 8.29 -1.08 10.44
C TYR A 57 9.47 -1.93 10.94
N LEU A 58 10.46 -1.30 11.60
CA LEU A 58 11.71 -1.96 11.98
C LEU A 58 11.56 -2.85 13.23
N TRP A 59 10.69 -2.48 14.16
CA TRP A 59 10.38 -3.26 15.37
C TRP A 59 9.23 -4.25 15.16
N ASN A 60 8.66 -4.32 13.96
CA ASN A 60 7.65 -5.31 13.65
C ASN A 60 8.27 -6.72 13.71
N PRO A 61 7.76 -7.64 14.55
CA PRO A 61 8.27 -9.02 14.60
C PRO A 61 8.20 -9.71 13.23
N LEU A 62 7.24 -9.31 12.37
CA LEU A 62 7.09 -9.84 11.02
C LEU A 62 8.24 -9.43 10.11
N THR A 63 8.68 -8.17 10.16
CA THR A 63 9.86 -7.70 9.40
C THR A 63 11.11 -8.45 9.84
N ILE A 64 11.34 -8.56 11.15
CA ILE A 64 12.49 -9.27 11.72
C ILE A 64 12.49 -10.74 11.28
N LEU A 65 11.33 -11.42 11.36
CA LEU A 65 11.19 -12.81 10.95
C LEU A 65 11.51 -12.99 9.47
N THR A 66 11.06 -12.08 8.60
CA THR A 66 11.34 -12.15 7.16
C THR A 66 12.81 -11.88 6.82
N CYS A 67 13.46 -11.00 7.57
CA CYS A 67 14.90 -10.76 7.53
C CYS A 67 15.69 -12.02 7.91
N VAL A 68 15.38 -12.61 9.07
CA VAL A 68 16.03 -13.83 9.59
C VAL A 68 15.79 -15.02 8.64
N GLY A 69 14.59 -15.12 8.08
CA GLY A 69 14.23 -16.11 7.07
C GLY A 69 14.95 -15.95 5.72
N SER A 70 15.76 -14.89 5.55
CA SER A 70 16.48 -14.60 4.30
C SER A 70 15.57 -14.55 3.06
N SER A 71 14.34 -14.05 3.23
CA SER A 71 13.41 -13.86 2.12
C SER A 71 13.82 -12.69 1.23
N THR A 72 13.43 -12.74 -0.05
CA THR A 72 13.58 -11.60 -0.97
C THR A 72 12.51 -10.52 -0.79
N SER A 73 11.47 -10.78 0.03
CA SER A 73 10.35 -9.85 0.26
C SER A 73 10.77 -8.45 0.75
N PRO A 74 11.77 -8.27 1.62
CA PRO A 74 12.28 -6.96 1.99
C PRO A 74 12.74 -6.09 0.82
N ILE A 75 13.24 -6.70 -0.26
CA ILE A 75 13.63 -5.99 -1.48
C ILE A 75 12.39 -5.47 -2.21
N GLU A 76 11.32 -6.28 -2.30
CA GLU A 76 10.02 -5.85 -2.84
C GLU A 76 9.45 -4.69 -2.03
N ASN A 77 9.43 -4.81 -0.70
CA ASN A 77 8.94 -3.78 0.21
C ASN A 77 9.72 -2.46 0.05
N PHE A 78 11.06 -2.55 0.00
CA PHE A 78 11.92 -1.41 -0.25
C PHE A 78 11.58 -0.71 -1.58
N LEU A 79 11.39 -1.46 -2.67
CA LEU A 79 11.07 -0.90 -3.98
C LEU A 79 9.68 -0.23 -4.02
N VAL A 80 8.69 -0.83 -3.34
CA VAL A 80 7.36 -0.23 -3.17
C VAL A 80 7.48 1.09 -2.41
N ILE A 81 8.18 1.12 -1.28
CA ILE A 81 8.38 2.35 -0.48
C ILE A 81 9.18 3.39 -1.27
N LEU A 82 10.19 2.97 -2.04
CA LEU A 82 10.96 3.86 -2.92
C LEU A 82 10.07 4.53 -3.96
N SER A 83 9.12 3.79 -4.54
CA SER A 83 8.17 4.33 -5.51
C SER A 83 7.26 5.41 -4.88
N ILE A 84 6.74 5.14 -3.68
CA ILE A 84 5.89 6.08 -2.92
C ILE A 84 6.68 7.32 -2.53
N TYR A 85 7.90 7.15 -2.00
CA TYR A 85 8.78 8.26 -1.63
C TYR A 85 9.15 9.14 -2.83
N GLY A 86 9.53 8.51 -3.95
CA GLY A 86 9.83 9.22 -5.19
C GLY A 86 8.65 10.05 -5.68
N ALA A 87 7.45 9.49 -5.63
CA ALA A 87 6.22 10.19 -5.98
C ALA A 87 5.90 11.34 -5.00
N CYS A 88 6.06 11.14 -3.69
CA CYS A 88 5.90 12.18 -2.67
C CYS A 88 6.85 13.37 -2.87
N LYS A 89 8.11 13.12 -3.23
CA LYS A 89 9.10 14.18 -3.55
C LYS A 89 8.99 14.72 -4.98
N ARG A 90 8.09 14.18 -5.82
CA ARG A 90 8.01 14.42 -7.27
C ARG A 90 9.33 14.14 -8.02
N LEU A 91 10.14 13.22 -7.49
CA LEU A 91 11.31 12.66 -8.17
C LEU A 91 10.84 11.54 -9.10
N ILE A 92 10.35 11.95 -10.27
CA ILE A 92 9.75 11.09 -11.28
C ILE A 92 10.60 9.85 -11.65
N PRO A 93 11.90 9.98 -12.00
CA PRO A 93 12.69 8.81 -12.41
C PRO A 93 12.87 7.80 -11.26
N LEU A 94 13.02 8.28 -10.02
CA LEU A 94 13.15 7.42 -8.84
C LEU A 94 11.85 6.62 -8.59
N ALA A 95 10.71 7.30 -8.71
CA ALA A 95 9.40 6.67 -8.56
C ALA A 95 9.17 5.58 -9.63
N ALA A 96 9.55 5.88 -10.88
CA ALA A 96 9.39 4.98 -12.01
C ALA A 96 10.26 3.72 -11.88
N ILE A 97 11.54 3.86 -11.50
CA ILE A 97 12.43 2.72 -11.29
C ILE A 97 11.91 1.83 -10.16
N GLY A 98 11.54 2.41 -9.02
CA GLY A 98 11.02 1.66 -7.88
C GLY A 98 9.78 0.84 -8.26
N TRP A 99 8.84 1.45 -8.99
CA TRP A 99 7.63 0.77 -9.44
C TRP A 99 7.89 -0.31 -10.49
N VAL A 100 8.73 -0.06 -11.50
CA VAL A 100 9.06 -1.05 -12.54
C VAL A 100 9.78 -2.26 -11.94
N LEU A 101 10.73 -2.05 -11.03
CA LEU A 101 11.42 -3.17 -10.38
C LEU A 101 10.51 -3.94 -9.42
N ALA A 102 9.63 -3.24 -8.68
CA ALA A 102 8.66 -3.90 -7.81
C ALA A 102 7.69 -4.79 -8.63
N THR A 103 7.18 -4.27 -9.76
CA THR A 103 6.29 -5.03 -10.67
C THR A 103 6.96 -6.18 -11.39
N HIS A 104 8.26 -6.09 -11.62
CA HIS A 104 9.04 -7.19 -12.18
C HIS A 104 9.21 -8.33 -11.18
N ILE A 105 9.42 -8.02 -9.89
CA ILE A 105 9.58 -9.04 -8.84
C ILE A 105 8.23 -9.67 -8.48
N SER A 106 7.16 -8.89 -8.46
CA SER A 106 5.83 -9.30 -8.01
C SER A 106 4.74 -8.61 -8.82
N LEU A 107 3.64 -9.30 -9.13
CA LEU A 107 2.57 -8.76 -9.97
C LEU A 107 1.79 -7.62 -9.30
N TYR A 108 1.58 -7.70 -7.99
CA TYR A 108 0.60 -6.90 -7.26
C TYR A 108 0.92 -5.39 -7.16
N PRO A 109 2.20 -4.97 -7.00
CA PRO A 109 2.58 -3.56 -7.09
C PRO A 109 2.13 -2.85 -8.38
N ALA A 110 1.72 -3.57 -9.44
CA ALA A 110 1.24 -2.97 -10.68
C ALA A 110 0.03 -2.06 -10.47
N VAL A 111 -0.82 -2.40 -9.50
CA VAL A 111 -2.01 -1.62 -9.12
C VAL A 111 -1.64 -0.23 -8.58
N LEU A 112 -0.42 -0.06 -8.05
CA LEU A 112 0.06 1.22 -7.52
C LEU A 112 0.30 2.30 -8.57
N ILE A 113 0.26 1.97 -9.87
CA ILE A 113 0.40 2.99 -10.93
C ILE A 113 -0.63 4.11 -10.80
N ILE A 114 -1.85 3.79 -10.37
CA ILE A 114 -2.94 4.75 -10.20
C ILE A 114 -2.63 5.73 -9.05
N PRO A 115 -2.42 5.30 -7.79
CA PRO A 115 -2.11 6.23 -6.70
C PRO A 115 -0.80 6.98 -6.94
N LEU A 116 0.22 6.37 -7.55
CA LEU A 116 1.47 7.06 -7.88
C LEU A 116 1.24 8.18 -8.92
N SER A 117 0.44 7.93 -9.96
CA SER A 117 0.08 8.97 -10.93
C SER A 117 -0.70 10.12 -10.29
N LEU A 118 -1.63 9.80 -9.38
CA LEU A 118 -2.40 10.79 -8.63
C LEU A 118 -1.52 11.59 -7.67
N LEU A 119 -0.58 10.94 -6.99
CA LEU A 119 0.37 11.55 -6.06
C LEU A 119 1.32 12.52 -6.77
N ILE A 120 1.79 12.17 -7.97
CA ILE A 120 2.64 13.05 -8.80
C ILE A 120 1.82 14.23 -9.35
N GLY A 121 0.59 13.97 -9.83
CA GLY A 121 -0.25 14.98 -10.47
C GLY A 121 -0.89 15.99 -9.51
N TYR A 122 -1.40 15.54 -8.36
CA TYR A 122 -1.98 16.42 -7.33
C TYR A 122 -0.95 16.91 -6.30
N GLY A 123 0.14 16.16 -6.09
CA GLY A 123 1.04 16.37 -4.97
C GLY A 123 0.67 15.54 -3.72
N PRO A 124 1.42 15.72 -2.62
CA PRO A 124 1.19 15.03 -1.36
C PRO A 124 -0.22 15.29 -0.79
N ASP A 125 -0.65 14.42 0.12
CA ASP A 125 -2.02 14.39 0.64
C ASP A 125 -2.52 15.75 1.15
N ALA A 126 -3.60 16.22 0.55
CA ALA A 126 -4.22 17.50 0.87
C ALA A 126 -5.67 17.31 1.36
N PRO A 127 -6.16 18.17 2.26
CA PRO A 127 -7.57 18.23 2.63
C PRO A 127 -8.45 18.52 1.41
N SER A 128 -9.73 18.16 1.51
CA SER A 128 -10.64 18.15 0.35
C SER A 128 -10.72 19.50 -0.38
N LYS A 129 -10.72 19.47 -1.72
CA LYS A 129 -10.78 20.66 -2.60
C LYS A 129 -11.94 21.62 -2.29
N LYS A 130 -13.06 21.10 -1.77
CA LYS A 130 -14.24 21.90 -1.41
C LYS A 130 -13.93 22.93 -0.31
N LEU A 131 -12.95 22.66 0.55
CA LEU A 131 -12.55 23.59 1.62
C LEU A 131 -11.80 24.80 1.07
N PHE A 132 -10.90 24.56 0.11
CA PHE A 132 -10.17 25.63 -0.57
C PHE A 132 -11.09 26.54 -1.40
N LEU A 133 -12.03 25.93 -2.15
CA LEU A 133 -13.01 26.68 -2.94
C LEU A 133 -13.95 27.52 -2.05
N GLN A 134 -14.38 26.99 -0.91
CA GLN A 134 -15.24 27.72 0.01
C GLN A 134 -14.53 28.96 0.61
N LYS A 135 -13.26 28.83 1.00
CA LYS A 135 -12.47 29.97 1.50
C LYS A 135 -12.18 31.02 0.43
N SER A 136 -11.90 30.59 -0.81
CA SER A 136 -11.75 31.51 -1.94
C SER A 136 -13.04 32.27 -2.23
N SER A 137 -14.20 31.60 -2.18
CA SER A 137 -15.51 32.26 -2.32
C SER A 137 -15.84 33.21 -1.16
N GLY A 138 -15.41 32.90 0.07
CA GLY A 138 -15.57 33.80 1.22
C GLY A 138 -14.69 35.04 1.13
N LYS A 139 -13.42 34.86 0.74
CA LYS A 139 -12.48 35.99 0.52
C LYS A 139 -12.80 36.81 -0.73
N ALA A 140 -13.35 36.21 -1.78
CA ALA A 140 -13.77 36.93 -2.99
C ALA A 140 -14.98 37.85 -2.76
N ALA A 141 -15.73 37.65 -1.67
CA ALA A 141 -16.77 38.58 -1.23
C ALA A 141 -16.20 39.80 -0.47
N GLU A 142 -14.95 39.73 0.02
CA GLU A 142 -14.33 40.79 0.83
C GLU A 142 -13.25 41.59 0.10
N ASN A 143 -12.51 41.01 -0.86
CA ASN A 143 -11.43 41.72 -1.56
C ASN A 143 -11.47 41.50 -3.08
N SER A 144 -11.94 42.50 -3.82
CA SER A 144 -11.62 42.69 -5.22
C SER A 144 -10.20 43.25 -5.35
N ALA A 145 -9.37 42.57 -6.12
CA ALA A 145 -7.96 42.83 -6.48
C ALA A 145 -6.91 42.01 -5.69
N ASP A 146 -6.19 41.18 -6.45
CA ASP A 146 -4.97 40.41 -6.11
C ASP A 146 -5.03 39.34 -5.02
N ALA A 147 -5.33 38.11 -5.45
CA ALA A 147 -4.74 36.90 -4.86
C ALA A 147 -4.69 35.78 -5.91
N GLY A 148 -3.50 35.43 -6.38
CA GLY A 148 -3.29 34.28 -7.25
C GLY A 148 -3.90 33.02 -6.63
N GLU A 149 -4.79 32.37 -7.38
CA GLU A 149 -5.48 31.15 -6.97
C GLU A 149 -4.46 30.05 -6.57
N PRO A 150 -4.53 29.46 -5.36
CA PRO A 150 -3.92 28.16 -5.14
C PRO A 150 -4.85 27.10 -5.76
N SER A 151 -4.94 27.07 -7.08
CA SER A 151 -5.66 26.01 -7.77
C SER A 151 -4.84 24.73 -7.65
N LEU A 152 -5.31 23.78 -6.84
CA LEU A 152 -4.83 22.40 -6.81
C LEU A 152 -5.31 21.68 -8.09
N SER A 153 -4.87 22.23 -9.22
CA SER A 153 -5.10 21.74 -10.57
C SER A 153 -4.24 20.49 -10.79
N PHE A 154 -4.83 19.50 -11.46
CA PHE A 154 -4.10 18.27 -11.75
C PHE A 154 -3.03 18.57 -12.81
N SER A 155 -1.76 18.39 -12.44
CA SER A 155 -0.66 18.62 -13.38
C SER A 155 -0.44 17.39 -14.24
N TRP A 156 -0.90 17.42 -15.50
CA TRP A 156 -0.71 16.33 -16.45
C TRP A 156 0.74 16.19 -16.92
N ARG A 157 1.51 17.29 -16.99
CA ARG A 157 2.91 17.27 -17.45
C ARG A 157 3.80 16.27 -16.69
N PRO A 158 3.91 16.32 -15.34
CA PRO A 158 4.75 15.37 -14.60
C PRO A 158 4.21 13.94 -14.64
N VAL A 159 2.90 13.75 -14.80
CA VAL A 159 2.28 12.42 -14.94
C VAL A 159 2.64 11.80 -16.29
N ILE A 160 2.58 12.57 -17.38
CA ILE A 160 3.02 12.09 -18.70
C ILE A 160 4.51 11.74 -18.66
N ILE A 161 5.34 12.59 -18.06
CA ILE A 161 6.78 12.31 -17.88
C ILE A 161 7.00 11.04 -17.06
N PHE A 162 6.21 10.82 -16.00
CA PHE A 162 6.25 9.58 -15.22
C PHE A 162 5.88 8.36 -16.05
N LEU A 163 4.80 8.42 -16.83
CA LEU A 163 4.38 7.33 -17.71
C LEU A 163 5.47 7.02 -18.77
N LEU A 164 6.08 8.06 -19.35
CA LEU A 164 7.20 7.90 -20.28
C LEU A 164 8.40 7.21 -19.60
N TRP A 165 8.81 7.67 -18.42
CA TRP A 165 9.90 7.02 -17.66
C TRP A 165 9.56 5.57 -17.29
N THR A 166 8.34 5.28 -16.85
CA THR A 166 7.92 3.90 -16.55
C THR A 166 7.95 3.03 -17.80
N SER A 167 7.54 3.55 -18.95
CA SER A 167 7.58 2.81 -20.21
C SER A 167 9.01 2.54 -20.68
N ALA A 168 9.92 3.52 -20.53
CA ALA A 168 11.32 3.38 -20.89
C ALA A 168 12.03 2.35 -20.01
N TRP A 169 11.82 2.40 -18.69
CA TRP A 169 12.38 1.43 -17.74
C TRP A 169 11.78 0.04 -17.93
N SER A 170 10.47 -0.06 -18.18
CA SER A 170 9.83 -1.35 -18.47
C SER A 170 10.39 -1.97 -19.74
N PHE A 171 10.55 -1.19 -20.82
CA PHE A 171 11.20 -1.65 -22.04
C PHE A 171 12.64 -2.12 -21.80
N TYR A 172 13.42 -1.35 -21.03
CA TYR A 172 14.78 -1.73 -20.66
C TYR A 172 14.84 -3.07 -19.91
N VAL A 173 13.99 -3.24 -18.89
CA VAL A 173 13.90 -4.51 -18.14
C VAL A 173 13.48 -5.66 -19.06
N LEU A 174 12.50 -5.45 -19.94
CA LEU A 174 12.06 -6.47 -20.90
C LEU A 174 13.18 -6.89 -21.86
N VAL A 175 14.02 -5.96 -22.33
CA VAL A 175 15.18 -6.27 -23.17
C VAL A 175 16.19 -7.11 -22.39
N LEU A 176 16.50 -6.74 -21.14
CA LEU A 176 17.39 -7.54 -20.29
C LEU A 176 16.85 -8.95 -20.03
N CYS A 177 15.56 -9.08 -19.72
CA CYS A 177 14.88 -10.36 -19.57
C CYS A 177 14.93 -11.17 -20.86
N GLY A 178 14.73 -10.53 -22.02
CA GLY A 178 14.81 -11.19 -23.32
C GLY A 178 16.18 -11.76 -23.63
N ILE A 179 17.24 -11.04 -23.26
CA ILE A 179 18.63 -11.52 -23.38
C ILE A 179 18.86 -12.70 -22.42
N SER A 180 18.42 -12.57 -21.17
CA SER A 180 18.60 -13.58 -20.12
C SER A 180 17.89 -14.91 -20.43
N VAL A 181 16.63 -14.84 -20.89
CA VAL A 181 15.77 -16.02 -21.11
C VAL A 181 15.93 -16.58 -22.54
N ARG A 182 16.88 -16.07 -23.34
CA ARG A 182 17.08 -16.51 -24.74
C ARG A 182 17.32 -18.01 -24.86
N GLN A 183 17.94 -18.64 -23.86
CA GLN A 183 18.21 -20.08 -23.83
C GLN A 183 17.04 -20.91 -23.27
N ASN A 184 16.07 -20.28 -22.60
CA ASN A 184 15.03 -20.94 -21.81
C ASN A 184 13.61 -20.73 -22.38
N GLY A 185 13.45 -20.71 -23.71
CA GLY A 185 12.13 -20.56 -24.36
C GLY A 185 11.63 -19.12 -24.54
N GLY A 186 12.48 -18.13 -24.24
CA GLY A 186 12.22 -16.72 -24.51
C GLY A 186 11.21 -16.03 -23.58
N ILE A 187 10.85 -14.79 -23.93
CA ILE A 187 10.04 -13.90 -23.09
C ILE A 187 8.62 -14.47 -22.84
N LYS A 188 8.00 -15.09 -23.85
CA LYS A 188 6.65 -15.64 -23.73
C LYS A 188 6.57 -16.73 -22.66
N GLU A 189 7.57 -17.61 -22.59
CA GLU A 189 7.63 -18.66 -21.57
C GLU A 189 7.87 -18.06 -20.19
N MET A 190 8.72 -17.04 -20.07
CA MET A 190 8.89 -16.29 -18.81
C MET A 190 7.56 -15.76 -18.30
N PHE A 191 6.81 -15.01 -19.12
CA PHE A 191 5.51 -14.45 -18.72
C PHE A 191 4.51 -15.54 -18.32
N LYS A 192 4.48 -16.67 -19.04
CA LYS A 192 3.61 -17.79 -18.72
C LYS A 192 3.97 -18.41 -17.35
N ARG A 193 5.26 -18.57 -17.08
CA ARG A 193 5.75 -19.22 -15.85
C ARG A 193 5.78 -18.32 -14.63
N THR A 194 5.85 -17.00 -14.80
CA THR A 194 5.84 -16.04 -13.68
C THR A 194 4.43 -15.50 -13.44
N PHE A 195 3.97 -14.62 -14.32
CA PHE A 195 2.68 -13.94 -14.17
C PHE A 195 1.50 -14.87 -14.47
N GLY A 196 1.64 -15.73 -15.49
CA GLY A 196 0.64 -16.74 -15.81
C GLY A 196 0.39 -17.66 -14.63
N PHE A 197 1.44 -18.19 -14.01
CA PHE A 197 1.36 -19.04 -12.81
C PHE A 197 0.63 -18.37 -11.63
N ILE A 198 0.90 -17.09 -11.37
CA ILE A 198 0.23 -16.33 -10.30
C ILE A 198 -1.27 -16.16 -10.59
N LEU A 199 -1.64 -15.91 -11.85
CA LEU A 199 -3.03 -15.71 -12.28
C LEU A 199 -3.80 -17.03 -12.39
N THR A 200 -3.12 -18.12 -12.77
CA THR A 200 -3.74 -19.44 -12.91
C THR A 200 -3.81 -20.19 -11.58
N VAL A 201 -3.06 -19.79 -10.54
CA VAL A 201 -3.07 -20.41 -9.19
C VAL A 201 -2.84 -21.92 -9.26
N GLU A 202 -1.79 -22.32 -9.97
CA GLU A 202 -1.49 -23.74 -10.22
C GLU A 202 -1.04 -24.49 -8.96
N ASP A 203 -0.27 -23.85 -8.09
CA ASP A 203 0.16 -24.44 -6.83
C ASP A 203 -0.87 -24.16 -5.73
N LEU A 204 -1.39 -25.25 -5.16
CA LEU A 204 -2.36 -25.24 -4.06
C LEU A 204 -1.72 -25.68 -2.73
N SER A 205 -0.39 -25.68 -2.67
CA SER A 205 0.34 -25.92 -1.43
C SER A 205 -0.12 -24.93 -0.34
N PRO A 206 -0.23 -25.41 0.91
CA PRO A 206 -0.75 -24.60 2.00
C PRO A 206 0.10 -23.36 2.22
N ASN A 207 -0.57 -22.21 2.23
CA ASN A 207 0.05 -20.91 2.46
C ASN A 207 -0.82 -20.05 3.40
N ILE A 208 -0.38 -18.83 3.68
CA ILE A 208 -1.06 -17.92 4.62
C ILE A 208 -2.33 -17.30 3.99
N GLY A 209 -2.46 -17.39 2.67
CA GLY A 209 -3.57 -16.82 1.91
C GLY A 209 -4.84 -17.64 1.96
N VAL A 210 -5.90 -17.07 1.39
CA VAL A 210 -7.24 -17.70 1.37
C VAL A 210 -7.42 -18.61 0.14
N PHE A 211 -6.59 -18.45 -0.90
CA PHE A 211 -6.83 -19.01 -2.22
C PHE A 211 -6.56 -20.52 -2.29
N TRP A 212 -5.48 -20.99 -1.65
CA TRP A 212 -5.03 -22.39 -1.78
C TRP A 212 -6.10 -23.39 -1.36
N TYR A 213 -6.75 -23.16 -0.21
CA TYR A 213 -7.75 -24.07 0.33
C TYR A 213 -9.07 -23.97 -0.45
N PHE A 214 -9.49 -22.74 -0.80
CA PHE A 214 -10.68 -22.54 -1.63
C PHE A 214 -10.57 -23.28 -2.97
N PHE A 215 -9.44 -23.15 -3.68
CA PHE A 215 -9.24 -23.85 -4.94
C PHE A 215 -8.91 -25.34 -4.80
N ALA A 216 -8.52 -25.79 -3.61
CA ALA A 216 -8.42 -27.22 -3.32
C ALA A 216 -9.79 -27.89 -3.13
N GLU A 217 -10.80 -27.15 -2.67
CA GLU A 217 -12.17 -27.66 -2.49
C GLU A 217 -13.06 -27.53 -3.75
N VAL A 218 -12.80 -26.52 -4.58
CA VAL A 218 -13.60 -26.26 -5.79
C VAL A 218 -13.36 -27.33 -6.84
N PHE A 219 -14.45 -27.82 -7.45
CA PHE A 219 -14.38 -28.74 -8.59
C PHE A 219 -13.64 -28.11 -9.78
N ASP A 220 -12.76 -28.89 -10.41
CA ASP A 220 -11.96 -28.46 -11.57
C ASP A 220 -12.79 -27.82 -12.69
N PHE A 221 -14.00 -28.34 -12.92
CA PHE A 221 -14.92 -27.81 -13.92
C PHE A 221 -15.24 -26.31 -13.73
N PHE A 222 -15.39 -25.85 -12.48
CA PHE A 222 -15.74 -24.46 -12.15
C PHE A 222 -14.53 -23.57 -11.87
N ARG A 223 -13.31 -24.13 -11.86
CA ARG A 223 -12.09 -23.43 -11.48
C ARG A 223 -11.86 -22.14 -12.25
N ASN A 224 -11.99 -22.18 -13.58
CA ASN A 224 -11.80 -21.00 -14.44
C ASN A 224 -12.85 -19.91 -14.18
N PHE A 225 -14.09 -20.29 -13.85
CA PHE A 225 -15.14 -19.35 -13.50
C PHE A 225 -14.79 -18.60 -12.22
N PHE A 226 -14.41 -19.31 -11.15
CA PHE A 226 -14.05 -18.68 -9.88
C PHE A 226 -12.76 -17.84 -9.98
N LEU A 227 -11.76 -18.29 -10.75
CA LEU A 227 -10.58 -17.48 -11.05
C LEU A 227 -10.98 -16.15 -11.68
N LEU A 228 -11.84 -16.16 -12.71
CA LEU A 228 -12.29 -14.93 -13.35
C LEU A 228 -13.03 -14.02 -12.37
N VAL A 229 -13.96 -14.56 -11.57
CA VAL A 229 -14.73 -13.77 -10.59
C VAL A 229 -13.83 -13.09 -9.57
N ILE A 230 -12.85 -13.81 -9.01
CA ILE A 230 -11.95 -13.28 -7.98
C ILE A 230 -11.03 -12.20 -8.56
N HIS A 231 -10.42 -12.43 -9.72
CA HIS A 231 -9.56 -11.43 -10.35
C HIS A 231 -10.36 -10.17 -10.78
N MET A 232 -11.57 -10.35 -11.29
CA MET A 232 -12.46 -9.22 -11.63
C MET A 232 -12.86 -8.42 -10.38
N ASN A 233 -13.06 -9.09 -9.23
CA ASN A 233 -13.36 -8.41 -7.97
C ASN A 233 -12.23 -7.46 -7.54
N ILE A 234 -10.97 -7.89 -7.65
CA ILE A 234 -9.80 -7.05 -7.35
C ILE A 234 -9.81 -5.80 -8.23
N VAL A 235 -10.00 -5.96 -9.54
CA VAL A 235 -10.06 -4.83 -10.50
C VAL A 235 -11.22 -3.89 -10.19
N PHE A 236 -12.38 -4.44 -9.82
CA PHE A 236 -13.57 -3.65 -9.52
C PHE A 236 -13.44 -2.83 -8.23
N MET A 237 -12.65 -3.28 -7.23
CA MET A 237 -12.42 -2.50 -6.01
C MET A 237 -11.50 -1.29 -6.21
N ILE A 238 -10.58 -1.36 -7.18
CA ILE A 238 -9.58 -0.32 -7.45
C ILE A 238 -10.27 0.98 -7.90
N LEU A 239 -11.15 0.91 -8.90
CA LEU A 239 -11.71 2.10 -9.56
C LEU A 239 -12.57 3.00 -8.63
N PRO A 240 -13.57 2.48 -7.89
CA PRO A 240 -14.39 3.32 -6.99
C PRO A 240 -13.55 3.98 -5.91
N LEU A 241 -12.54 3.28 -5.41
CA LEU A 241 -11.68 3.78 -4.35
C LEU A 241 -10.74 4.89 -4.86
N ALA A 242 -10.21 4.78 -6.08
CA ALA A 242 -9.45 5.86 -6.73
C ALA A 242 -10.29 7.13 -6.87
N LEU A 243 -11.55 6.99 -7.29
CA LEU A 243 -12.45 8.13 -7.47
C LEU A 243 -12.78 8.81 -6.14
N ARG A 244 -12.97 8.02 -5.07
CA ARG A 244 -13.36 8.52 -3.74
C ARG A 244 -12.21 9.19 -2.99
N LEU A 245 -11.01 8.61 -3.04
CA LEU A 245 -9.83 9.05 -2.26
C LEU A 245 -8.82 9.86 -3.09
N LYS A 246 -9.21 10.38 -4.26
CA LYS A 246 -8.31 11.18 -5.13
C LYS A 246 -7.61 12.37 -4.47
N HIS A 247 -8.12 12.87 -3.34
CA HIS A 247 -7.50 13.96 -2.57
C HIS A 247 -6.39 13.51 -1.61
N ARG A 248 -6.36 12.21 -1.26
CA ARG A 248 -5.33 11.58 -0.42
C ARG A 248 -4.64 10.43 -1.18
N PRO A 249 -3.86 10.73 -2.23
CA PRO A 249 -3.23 9.70 -3.05
C PRO A 249 -2.22 8.80 -2.32
N CYS A 250 -1.54 9.30 -1.27
CA CYS A 250 -0.64 8.47 -0.45
C CYS A 250 -1.43 7.49 0.42
N PHE A 251 -2.54 7.93 1.03
CA PHE A 251 -3.45 7.04 1.74
C PHE A 251 -4.09 6.01 0.79
N LEU A 252 -4.44 6.40 -0.43
CA LEU A 252 -4.92 5.47 -1.47
C LEU A 252 -3.86 4.39 -1.78
N ALA A 253 -2.58 4.75 -1.86
CA ALA A 253 -1.49 3.78 -2.03
C ALA A 253 -1.47 2.76 -0.89
N PHE A 254 -1.59 3.21 0.38
CA PHE A 254 -1.69 2.31 1.53
C PHE A 254 -2.88 1.35 1.41
N VAL A 255 -4.08 1.85 1.08
CA VAL A 255 -5.26 0.99 0.94
C VAL A 255 -5.08 -0.04 -0.18
N TYR A 256 -4.45 0.33 -1.30
CA TYR A 256 -4.15 -0.60 -2.38
C TYR A 256 -3.14 -1.67 -1.98
N VAL A 257 -2.08 -1.30 -1.23
CA VAL A 257 -1.14 -2.28 -0.67
C VAL A 257 -1.86 -3.26 0.26
N ALA A 258 -2.76 -2.78 1.11
CA ALA A 258 -3.53 -3.63 2.03
C ALA A 258 -4.51 -4.57 1.30
N ILE A 259 -5.25 -4.07 0.31
CA ILE A 259 -6.13 -4.91 -0.54
C ILE A 259 -5.30 -5.95 -1.29
N CYS A 260 -4.15 -5.57 -1.84
CA CYS A 260 -3.25 -6.51 -2.51
C CYS A 260 -2.69 -7.56 -1.54
N SER A 261 -2.29 -7.18 -0.32
CA SER A 261 -1.80 -8.12 0.71
C SER A 261 -2.85 -9.18 1.06
N MET A 262 -4.13 -8.80 1.10
CA MET A 262 -5.24 -9.71 1.37
C MET A 262 -5.59 -10.63 0.18
N LEU A 263 -5.59 -10.09 -1.04
CA LEU A 263 -6.08 -10.77 -2.25
C LEU A 263 -4.95 -11.31 -3.13
N LYS A 264 -3.72 -11.29 -2.61
CA LYS A 264 -2.56 -11.92 -3.23
C LYS A 264 -2.72 -13.43 -3.17
N THR A 265 -2.50 -14.09 -4.31
CA THR A 265 -2.64 -15.53 -4.49
C THR A 265 -1.68 -16.29 -3.57
N TYR A 266 -0.46 -15.76 -3.44
CA TYR A 266 0.62 -16.32 -2.63
C TYR A 266 1.15 -15.24 -1.67
N PRO A 267 0.42 -14.92 -0.59
CA PRO A 267 0.82 -13.87 0.32
C PRO A 267 1.92 -14.34 1.27
N SER A 268 2.76 -13.40 1.67
CA SER A 268 3.86 -13.60 2.59
C SER A 268 3.64 -12.79 3.87
N VAL A 269 4.29 -13.22 4.96
CA VAL A 269 4.30 -12.48 6.24
C VAL A 269 4.85 -11.05 6.08
N ALA A 270 5.72 -10.84 5.09
CA ALA A 270 6.30 -9.54 4.77
C ALA A 270 5.27 -8.54 4.21
N ASP A 271 4.22 -9.03 3.54
CA ASP A 271 3.17 -8.17 3.00
C ASP A 271 2.37 -7.50 4.15
N SER A 272 2.16 -8.22 5.26
CA SER A 272 1.58 -7.65 6.49
C SER A 272 2.51 -6.62 7.14
N ALA A 273 3.82 -6.89 7.11
CA ALA A 273 4.82 -6.01 7.70
C ALA A 273 4.84 -4.64 6.99
N LEU A 274 4.78 -4.64 5.66
CA LEU A 274 4.66 -3.43 4.85
C LEU A 274 3.35 -2.67 5.15
N CYS A 275 2.22 -3.38 5.25
CA CYS A 275 0.93 -2.78 5.57
C CYS A 275 0.97 -2.04 6.92
N LEU A 276 1.48 -2.69 7.97
CA LEU A 276 1.58 -2.10 9.30
C LEU A 276 2.59 -0.94 9.35
N GLY A 277 3.70 -1.03 8.60
CA GLY A 277 4.66 0.08 8.50
C GLY A 277 4.08 1.32 7.82
N LEU A 278 3.32 1.13 6.73
CA LEU A 278 2.64 2.23 6.03
C LEU A 278 1.50 2.83 6.86
N LEU A 279 0.80 2.04 7.68
CA LEU A 279 -0.22 2.52 8.61
C LEU A 279 0.34 3.60 9.56
N GLY A 280 1.60 3.42 10.00
CA GLY A 280 2.28 4.38 10.89
C GLY A 280 2.44 5.78 10.29
N LEU A 281 2.44 5.93 8.95
CA LEU A 281 2.51 7.24 8.29
C LEU A 281 1.28 8.11 8.59
N PHE A 282 0.16 7.50 8.94
CA PHE A 282 -1.13 8.18 9.12
C PHE A 282 -1.62 8.16 10.57
N ILE A 283 -0.73 7.93 11.55
CA ILE A 283 -1.12 7.71 12.95
C ILE A 283 -1.91 8.90 13.55
N ASN A 284 -1.58 10.14 13.17
CA ASN A 284 -2.28 11.33 13.64
C ASN A 284 -3.70 11.42 13.05
N GLN A 285 -3.88 10.99 11.80
CA GLN A 285 -5.20 10.99 11.14
C GLN A 285 -6.05 9.78 11.55
N LEU A 286 -5.42 8.68 11.98
CA LEU A 286 -6.07 7.43 12.39
C LEU A 286 -6.24 7.30 13.91
N ALA A 287 -5.95 8.34 14.69
CA ALA A 287 -6.06 8.30 16.16
C ALA A 287 -7.46 7.89 16.66
N GLU A 288 -8.51 8.10 15.85
CA GLU A 288 -9.90 7.77 16.17
C GLU A 288 -10.39 6.42 15.62
N MET A 289 -9.47 5.51 15.27
CA MET A 289 -9.85 4.15 14.87
C MET A 289 -10.52 3.41 16.04
N HIS A 290 -11.76 2.97 15.83
CA HIS A 290 -12.59 2.37 16.87
C HIS A 290 -12.13 0.97 17.28
N PHE A 291 -11.62 0.19 16.34
CA PHE A 291 -11.29 -1.22 16.55
C PHE A 291 -9.80 -1.47 16.79
N SER A 292 -9.01 -0.43 17.09
CA SER A 292 -7.54 -0.51 17.26
C SER A 292 -7.10 -1.62 18.23
N PHE A 293 -7.74 -1.74 19.39
CA PHE A 293 -7.42 -2.76 20.39
C PHE A 293 -7.74 -4.18 19.88
N VAL A 294 -8.92 -4.35 19.27
CA VAL A 294 -9.36 -5.64 18.71
C VAL A 294 -8.43 -6.07 17.58
N LEU A 295 -8.04 -5.14 16.70
CA LEU A 295 -7.09 -5.41 15.63
C LEU A 295 -5.74 -5.83 16.17
N PHE A 296 -5.21 -5.13 17.17
CA PHE A 296 -3.95 -5.49 17.81
C PHE A 296 -3.99 -6.90 18.41
N CYS A 297 -4.97 -7.20 19.26
CA CYS A 297 -5.13 -8.53 19.85
C CYS A 297 -5.35 -9.62 18.79
N GLY A 298 -6.14 -9.33 17.77
CA GLY A 298 -6.40 -10.24 16.65
C GLY A 298 -5.13 -10.57 15.87
N TYR A 299 -4.34 -9.57 15.48
CA TYR A 299 -3.07 -9.80 14.77
C TYR A 299 -2.07 -10.58 15.61
N VAL A 300 -1.95 -10.27 16.91
CA VAL A 300 -1.09 -11.05 17.82
C VAL A 300 -1.57 -12.50 17.91
N GLY A 301 -2.88 -12.71 18.08
CA GLY A 301 -3.47 -14.04 18.18
C GLY A 301 -3.26 -14.88 16.92
N VAL A 302 -3.52 -14.31 15.73
CA VAL A 302 -3.33 -15.00 14.45
C VAL A 302 -1.85 -15.33 14.20
N ASN A 303 -0.94 -14.40 14.46
CA ASN A 303 0.49 -14.63 14.25
C ASN A 303 1.06 -15.70 15.19
N LEU A 304 0.52 -15.86 16.40
CA LEU A 304 0.91 -16.92 17.32
C LEU A 304 0.27 -18.26 16.96
N LEU A 305 -1.01 -18.24 16.58
CA LEU A 305 -1.78 -19.47 16.33
C LEU A 305 -1.44 -20.14 15.00
N SER A 306 -1.19 -19.35 13.95
CA SER A 306 -0.87 -19.84 12.60
C SER A 306 0.30 -20.84 12.55
N PRO A 307 1.50 -20.54 13.10
CA PRO A 307 2.62 -21.49 13.08
C PRO A 307 2.36 -22.74 13.94
N VAL A 308 1.61 -22.60 15.04
CA VAL A 308 1.22 -23.74 15.89
C VAL A 308 0.31 -24.68 15.11
N MET A 309 -0.71 -24.15 14.44
CA MET A 309 -1.63 -24.94 13.62
C MET A 309 -0.93 -25.57 12.42
N HIS A 310 -0.02 -24.85 11.78
CA HIS A 310 0.81 -25.39 10.70
C HIS A 310 1.68 -26.55 11.18
N ASN A 311 2.32 -26.43 12.35
CA ASN A 311 3.14 -27.49 12.93
C ASN A 311 2.32 -28.74 13.28
N LEU A 312 1.16 -28.56 13.92
CA LEU A 312 0.28 -29.67 14.29
C LEU A 312 -0.23 -30.44 13.08
N TRP A 313 -0.58 -29.74 12.01
CA TRP A 313 -1.09 -30.36 10.80
C TRP A 313 0.02 -31.01 9.95
N ILE A 314 1.05 -30.24 9.54
CA ILE A 314 2.06 -30.71 8.58
C ILE A 314 3.07 -31.65 9.24
N TRP A 315 3.58 -31.30 10.42
CA TRP A 315 4.72 -32.00 11.01
C TRP A 315 4.29 -33.09 11.99
N ARG A 316 3.29 -32.79 12.84
CA ARG A 316 2.84 -33.74 13.86
C ARG A 316 1.72 -34.67 13.37
N GLY A 317 1.03 -34.31 12.27
CA GLY A 317 -0.07 -35.11 11.71
C GLY A 317 -1.30 -35.23 12.61
N THR A 318 -1.37 -34.47 13.71
CA THR A 318 -2.49 -34.50 14.67
C THR A 318 -3.49 -33.37 14.43
N GLY A 319 -3.12 -32.35 13.66
CA GLY A 319 -3.96 -31.21 13.31
C GLY A 319 -4.73 -31.40 12.00
N ASN A 320 -5.88 -30.74 11.88
CA ASN A 320 -6.67 -30.69 10.65
C ASN A 320 -6.34 -29.41 9.85
N ALA A 321 -6.24 -29.52 8.53
CA ALA A 321 -6.08 -28.42 7.57
C ALA A 321 -7.06 -27.27 7.81
N ASN A 322 -8.30 -27.58 8.19
CA ASN A 322 -9.36 -26.61 8.42
C ASN A 322 -9.00 -25.62 9.53
N PHE A 323 -8.28 -26.05 10.57
CA PHE A 323 -7.86 -25.16 11.65
C PHE A 323 -6.77 -24.18 11.18
N TYR A 324 -5.83 -24.66 10.35
CA TYR A 324 -4.84 -23.77 9.74
C TYR A 324 -5.52 -22.77 8.79
N PHE A 325 -6.44 -23.24 7.95
CA PHE A 325 -7.21 -22.38 7.06
C PHE A 325 -8.10 -21.37 7.80
N ALA A 326 -8.69 -21.74 8.95
CA ALA A 326 -9.42 -20.80 9.79
C ALA A 326 -8.54 -19.63 10.25
N THR A 327 -7.25 -19.85 10.53
CA THR A 327 -6.33 -18.74 10.84
C THR A 327 -6.07 -17.83 9.63
N ALA A 328 -6.07 -18.37 8.40
CA ALA A 328 -5.94 -17.58 7.17
C ALA A 328 -7.19 -16.72 6.90
N ILE A 329 -8.40 -17.27 7.11
CA ILE A 329 -9.64 -16.49 7.03
C ILE A 329 -9.66 -15.39 8.12
N ALA A 330 -9.27 -15.72 9.35
CA ALA A 330 -9.20 -14.75 10.43
C ALA A 330 -8.21 -13.60 10.11
N TYR A 331 -7.05 -13.94 9.54
CA TYR A 331 -6.08 -12.96 9.05
C TYR A 331 -6.69 -12.04 7.99
N ALA A 332 -7.36 -12.60 6.97
CA ALA A 332 -8.01 -11.82 5.93
C ALA A 332 -9.12 -10.93 6.49
N ALA A 333 -9.93 -11.43 7.44
CA ALA A 333 -10.97 -10.64 8.10
C ALA A 333 -10.39 -9.46 8.89
N LEU A 334 -9.29 -9.65 9.61
CA LEU A 334 -8.59 -8.56 10.32
C LEU A 334 -8.03 -7.51 9.34
N GLN A 335 -7.49 -7.93 8.20
CA GLN A 335 -7.05 -7.02 7.13
C GLN A 335 -8.23 -6.19 6.58
N ILE A 336 -9.40 -6.80 6.36
CA ILE A 336 -10.62 -6.07 5.93
C ILE A 336 -11.02 -5.04 6.98
N ILE A 337 -11.13 -5.45 8.25
CA ILE A 337 -11.52 -4.55 9.34
C ILE A 337 -10.53 -3.39 9.45
N MET A 338 -9.23 -3.65 9.32
CA MET A 338 -8.19 -2.61 9.33
C MET A 338 -8.38 -1.61 8.19
N VAL A 339 -8.65 -2.07 6.96
CA VAL A 339 -8.87 -1.18 5.80
C VAL A 339 -10.15 -0.37 5.95
N VAL A 340 -11.24 -1.00 6.40
CA VAL A 340 -12.54 -0.33 6.58
C VAL A 340 -12.49 0.70 7.70
N ASP A 341 -11.93 0.34 8.87
CA ASP A 341 -11.84 1.24 10.02
C ASP A 341 -10.87 2.41 9.74
N SER A 342 -9.71 2.14 9.13
CA SER A 342 -8.78 3.20 8.72
C SER A 342 -9.39 4.17 7.72
N THR A 343 -10.15 3.67 6.72
CA THR A 343 -10.84 4.52 5.75
C THR A 343 -11.96 5.32 6.41
N SER A 344 -12.71 4.71 7.34
CA SER A 344 -13.76 5.38 8.11
C SER A 344 -13.19 6.50 8.98
N ALA A 345 -12.12 6.22 9.73
CA ALA A 345 -11.40 7.18 10.56
C ALA A 345 -10.87 8.35 9.73
N MET A 346 -10.24 8.07 8.59
CA MET A 346 -9.74 9.11 7.67
C MET A 346 -10.88 10.02 7.15
N LEU A 347 -12.02 9.43 6.76
CA LEU A 347 -13.19 10.20 6.31
C LEU A 347 -13.81 11.03 7.45
N ASN A 348 -13.82 10.53 8.68
CA ASN A 348 -14.29 11.26 9.84
C ASN A 348 -13.36 12.40 10.21
N HIS A 349 -12.04 12.21 10.11
CA HIS A 349 -11.04 13.26 10.27
C HIS A 349 -11.26 14.40 9.26
N ASP A 350 -11.44 14.07 7.98
CA ASP A 350 -11.73 15.06 6.93
C ASP A 350 -13.06 15.81 7.19
N ARG A 351 -14.07 15.14 7.77
CA ARG A 351 -15.33 15.79 8.19
C ARG A 351 -15.13 16.74 9.37
N LYS A 352 -14.31 16.37 10.35
CA LYS A 352 -13.98 17.22 11.51
C LYS A 352 -13.23 18.46 11.09
N LEU A 353 -12.20 18.30 10.24
CA LEU A 353 -11.49 19.43 9.63
C LEU A 353 -12.43 20.39 8.92
N LYS A 354 -13.42 19.87 8.17
CA LYS A 354 -14.43 20.71 7.50
C LYS A 354 -15.32 21.48 8.46
N LYS A 355 -15.58 20.97 9.66
CA LYS A 355 -16.36 21.69 10.68
C LYS A 355 -15.52 22.79 11.33
N MET A 356 -14.29 22.47 11.72
CA MET A 356 -13.37 23.43 12.35
C MET A 356 -13.09 24.62 11.43
N CYS A 357 -12.80 24.37 10.15
CA CYS A 357 -12.55 25.43 9.18
C CYS A 357 -13.81 26.18 8.71
N LYS A 358 -15.01 25.85 9.23
CA LYS A 358 -16.27 26.60 9.01
C LYS A 358 -16.68 27.44 10.22
N SER A 359 -16.23 27.08 11.42
CA SER A 359 -16.53 27.80 12.66
C SER A 359 -15.58 28.98 12.91
N THR A 360 -14.45 29.00 12.20
CA THR A 360 -13.54 30.15 12.06
C THR A 360 -13.93 30.95 10.83
#